data_AF-A0A924HVS9-F1
#
_entry.id   AF-A0A924HVS9-F1
#
_cell.length_a   1.000
_cell.length_b   1.000
_cell.length_c   1.000
_cell.angle_alpha   90.00
_cell.angle_beta   90.00
_cell.angle_gamma   90.00
#
_symmetry.space_group_name_H-M   'P 1'
#
loop_
_entity.id
_entity.type
_entity.pdbx_description
1 polymer ?
#
loop_
_entity_poly.entity_id
_entity_poly.type
_entity_poly.pdbx_seq_one_letter_code
_entity_poly.pdbx_strand_id
1 'polypeptide(L)' 'MKNNSKITLALAAVATAALVIYLTRCVNAKRMLVKVADEGYETAHDILYPGKDNGGKELRYGPTLPR' A
#
# COMPACT_ATOMS: atom_id res chain seq x y z
N MET A 1 4.70 48.25 8.06
CA MET A 1 4.54 47.05 7.20
C MET A 1 5.74 46.09 7.18
N LYS A 2 6.97 46.52 7.52
CA LYS A 2 8.21 45.69 7.48
C LYS A 2 8.25 44.49 8.45
N ASN A 3 7.43 44.52 9.51
CA ASN A 3 7.42 43.50 10.56
C ASN A 3 6.49 42.33 10.20
N ASN A 4 5.38 42.62 9.50
CA ASN A 4 4.40 41.63 9.08
C ASN A 4 4.97 40.66 8.03
N SER A 5 5.92 41.12 7.21
CA SER A 5 6.64 40.29 6.23
C SER A 5 7.49 39.20 6.90
N LYS A 6 8.10 39.50 8.05
CA LYS A 6 8.90 38.52 8.80
C LYS A 6 8.01 37.47 9.46
N ILE A 7 6.87 37.90 10.00
CA ILE A 7 5.91 37.00 10.66
C ILE A 7 5.28 36.05 9.64
N THR A 8 4.88 36.56 8.48
CA THR A 8 4.32 35.73 7.39
C THR A 8 5.35 34.76 6.83
N LEU A 9 6.62 35.17 6.68
CA LEU A 9 7.70 34.28 6.25
C LEU A 9 7.94 33.15 7.27
N ALA A 10 7.99 33.47 8.56
CA ALA A 10 8.17 32.48 9.61
C ALA A 10 7.00 31.48 9.65
N LEU A 11 5.76 31.98 9.53
CA LEU A 11 4.57 31.14 9.50
C LEU A 11 4.55 30.22 8.27
N ALA A 12 4.93 30.73 7.10
CA ALA A 12 5.04 29.94 5.88
C ALA A 12 6.11 28.84 5.98
N ALA A 13 7.25 29.13 6.61
CA ALA A 13 8.31 28.14 6.83
C ALA A 13 7.84 26.99 7.75
N VAL A 14 7.12 27.29 8.82
CA VAL A 14 6.56 26.26 9.72
C VAL A 14 5.49 25.43 9.01
N ALA A 15 4.59 26.08 8.29
CA ALA A 15 3.52 25.40 7.56
C ALA A 15 4.08 24.45 6.48
N THR A 16 5.08 24.89 5.73
CA THR A 16 5.74 24.06 4.70
C THR A 16 6.49 22.87 5.32
N ALA A 17 7.22 23.07 6.41
CA ALA A 17 7.88 21.98 7.12
C ALA A 17 6.86 20.92 7.62
N ALA A 18 5.76 21.37 8.22
CA ALA A 18 4.70 20.48 8.67
C ALA A 18 4.05 19.70 7.52
N LEU A 19 3.82 20.36 6.38
CA LEU A 19 3.27 19.73 5.18
C LEU A 19 4.21 18.63 4.66
N VAL A 20 5.52 18.90 4.57
CA VAL A 20 6.52 17.93 4.10
C VAL A 20 6.57 16.71 5.03
N ILE A 21 6.54 16.93 6.35
CA ILE A 21 6.51 15.84 7.34
C ILE A 21 5.22 15.01 7.19
N TYR A 22 4.07 15.67 6.98
CA TYR A 22 2.80 14.96 6.79
C TYR A 22 2.81 14.10 5.52
N LEU A 23 3.26 14.66 4.41
CA LEU A 23 3.32 13.96 3.12
C LEU A 23 4.26 12.76 3.17
N THR A 24 5.46 12.92 3.76
CA THR A 24 6.41 11.81 3.93
C THR A 24 5.84 10.69 4.79
N ARG A 25 5.14 11.01 5.89
CA ARG A 25 4.43 10.00 6.70
C ARG A 25 3.32 9.29 5.91
N CYS A 26 2.56 10.03 5.11
CA CYS A 26 1.49 9.47 4.29
C CYS A 26 2.02 8.50 3.22
N VAL A 27 3.12 8.87 2.54
CA VAL A 27 3.77 8.00 1.55
C VAL A 27 4.29 6.72 2.20
N ASN A 28 4.94 6.82 3.36
CA ASN A 28 5.46 5.65 4.08
C ASN A 28 4.33 4.72 4.55
N ALA A 29 3.23 5.28 5.07
CA ALA A 29 2.06 4.50 5.46
C ALA A 29 1.44 3.78 4.25
N LYS A 30 1.30 4.46 3.11
CA LYS A 30 0.81 3.83 1.87
C LYS A 30 1.72 2.69 1.41
N ARG A 31 3.04 2.90 1.41
CA ARG A 31 4.01 1.84 1.05
C ARG A 31 3.90 0.63 1.97
N MET A 32 3.76 0.85 3.27
CA MET A 32 3.57 -0.22 4.24
C MET A 32 2.26 -0.97 3.99
N LEU A 33 1.16 -0.25 3.77
CA LEU A 33 -0.14 -0.87 3.48
C LEU A 33 -0.14 -1.67 2.19
N VAL A 34 0.53 -1.19 1.14
CA VAL A 34 0.72 -1.94 -0.11
C VAL A 34 1.53 -3.21 0.16
N LYS A 35 2.63 -3.11 0.91
CA LYS A 35 3.44 -4.28 1.27
C LYS A 35 2.64 -5.32 2.08
N VAL A 36 1.81 -4.88 3.03
CA VAL A 36 0.92 -5.77 3.79
C VAL A 36 -0.16 -6.37 2.90
N ALA A 37 -0.71 -5.60 1.95
CA ALA A 37 -1.68 -6.11 1.00
C ALA A 37 -1.06 -7.15 0.06
N ASP A 38 0.18 -6.92 -0.40
CA ASP A 38 0.94 -7.84 -1.24
C ASP A 38 1.34 -9.11 -0.46
N GLU A 39 1.78 -8.99 0.79
CA GLU A 39 2.08 -10.13 1.67
C GLU A 39 0.82 -10.93 2.04
N GLY A 40 -0.31 -10.25 2.28
CA GLY A 40 -1.61 -10.89 2.48
C GLY A 40 -2.23 -11.46 1.20
N TYR A 41 -1.65 -11.15 0.04
CA TYR A 41 -1.99 -11.73 -1.27
C TYR A 41 -1.26 -13.03 -1.56
N GLU A 42 -0.30 -13.46 -0.73
CA GLU A 42 0.05 -14.87 -0.64
C GLU A 42 -1.20 -15.59 -0.13
N THR A 43 -2.04 -15.99 -1.07
CA THR A 43 -3.27 -16.68 -0.75
C THR A 43 -2.91 -17.98 -0.05
N ALA A 44 -3.78 -18.46 0.86
CA ALA A 44 -3.59 -19.78 1.47
C ALA A 44 -3.34 -20.86 0.39
N HIS A 45 -3.84 -20.67 -0.82
CA HIS A 45 -3.57 -21.53 -1.96
C HIS A 45 -2.09 -21.53 -2.39
N ASP A 46 -1.41 -20.38 -2.42
CA ASP A 46 0.02 -20.29 -2.79
C ASP A 46 0.93 -20.87 -1.69
N ILE A 47 0.54 -20.71 -0.42
CA ILE A 47 1.23 -21.31 0.74
C ILE A 47 1.00 -22.82 0.80
N LEU A 48 -0.20 -23.30 0.45
CA LEU A 48 -0.55 -24.72 0.44
C LEU A 48 -0.02 -25.47 -0.78
N TYR A 49 0.25 -24.78 -1.89
CA TYR A 49 0.73 -25.39 -3.13
C TYR A 49 1.93 -24.64 -3.75
N PRO A 50 3.06 -24.50 -3.01
CA PRO A 50 4.25 -23.85 -3.54
C PRO A 50 4.83 -24.69 -4.70
N GLY A 51 4.90 -24.11 -5.90
CA GLY A 51 5.43 -24.79 -7.11
C GLY A 51 4.38 -25.39 -8.05
N LYS A 52 3.10 -25.05 -7.90
CA LYS A 52 2.09 -25.39 -8.91
C LYS A 52 2.24 -24.44 -10.11
N ASP A 53 3.19 -24.75 -10.98
CA ASP A 53 3.24 -24.20 -12.33
C ASP A 53 1.85 -24.32 -12.95
N ASN A 54 1.42 -23.29 -13.67
CA ASN A 54 0.13 -23.21 -14.38
C ASN A 54 0.00 -24.23 -15.53
N GLY A 55 0.51 -25.44 -15.36
CA GLY A 55 0.44 -26.59 -16.26
C GLY A 55 -0.72 -27.49 -15.87
N GLY A 56 -1.93 -27.10 -16.22
CA GLY A 56 -3.10 -27.95 -16.02
C GLY A 56 -4.38 -27.24 -16.42
N LYS A 57 -4.70 -27.29 -17.72
CA LYS A 57 -6.07 -27.13 -18.19
C LYS A 57 -6.98 -28.00 -17.31
N GLU A 58 -8.06 -27.42 -16.80
CA GLU A 58 -9.19 -28.10 -16.16
C GLU A 58 -9.16 -28.25 -14.62
N LEU A 59 -9.04 -27.14 -13.90
CA LEU A 59 -9.55 -27.06 -12.52
C LEU A 59 -11.00 -26.54 -12.56
N ARG A 60 -11.97 -27.47 -12.58
CA ARG A 60 -13.38 -27.14 -12.39
C ARG A 60 -13.69 -27.12 -10.90
N TYR A 61 -13.89 -25.93 -10.33
CA TYR A 61 -14.44 -25.78 -8.98
C TYR A 61 -15.97 -25.80 -9.05
N GLY A 62 -16.59 -26.85 -8.50
CA GLY A 62 -18.04 -27.03 -8.41
C GLY A 62 -18.41 -28.52 -8.19
N PRO A 63 -19.60 -28.83 -7.66
CA PRO A 63 -20.02 -30.21 -7.46
C PRO A 63 -20.09 -30.93 -8.80
N THR A 64 -19.20 -31.90 -9.02
CA THR A 64 -19.27 -32.81 -10.15
C THR A 64 -20.08 -34.03 -9.76
N LEU A 65 -21.11 -34.34 -10.54
CA LEU A 65 -21.86 -35.56 -10.36
C LEU A 65 -21.03 -36.73 -10.89
N PRO A 66 -20.76 -37.78 -10.08
CA PRO A 66 -20.12 -38.98 -10.57
C PRO A 66 -21.06 -39.67 -11.57
N ARG A 67 -20.48 -40.20 -12.64
CA ARG A 67 -21.19 -40.95 -13.68
C ARG A 67 -21.08 -42.44 -13.44
#